data_AF-A0A3C0G5U9-F1
#
_entry.id   AF-A0A3C0G5U9-F1
#
_cell.length_a   1.000
_cell.length_b   1.000
_cell.length_c   1.000
_cell.angle_alpha   90.00
_cell.angle_beta   90.00
_cell.angle_gamma   90.00
#
_symmetry.space_group_name_H-M   'P 1'
#
loop_
_entity.id
_entity.type
_entity.pdbx_description
1 polymer ?
#
loop_
_entity_poly.entity_id
_entity_poly.type
_entity_poly.pdbx_seq_one_letter_code
_entity_poly.pdbx_strand_id
1 'polypeptide(L)'
;TLSLTGSLGSGYTSISDNTFYDQLDVNFNQRLGLSLNIPIFNRNQTKSAVQTATFNIEKAEIQKQTVEKEVIKKVETAYQNALSSQEQLVAAEASQQAAEQSYNLAQKKYELGDLSTTDLVISQNTYTNAQQNYLQSKYLNILYHQLLQFYQGNEIKL
;
A
#
# COMPACT_ATOMS: atom_id res chain seq x y z
N THR A 1 -9.05 -14.35 38.95
CA THR A 1 -8.99 -15.39 37.90
C THR A 1 -9.19 -16.74 38.56
N LEU A 2 -9.98 -17.62 37.93
CA LEU A 2 -10.12 -19.03 38.34
C LEU A 2 -9.27 -19.87 37.39
N SER A 3 -8.45 -20.76 37.92
CA SER A 3 -7.65 -21.70 37.13
C SER A 3 -7.76 -23.11 37.67
N LEU A 4 -7.80 -24.07 36.74
CA LEU A 4 -7.68 -25.50 36.99
C LEU A 4 -6.32 -25.94 36.50
N THR A 5 -5.52 -26.55 37.38
CA THR A 5 -4.22 -27.12 37.03
C THR A 5 -4.24 -28.63 37.27
N GLY A 6 -3.75 -29.38 36.30
CA GLY A 6 -3.56 -30.82 36.38
C GLY A 6 -2.13 -31.19 36.02
N SER A 7 -1.53 -32.11 36.76
CA SER A 7 -0.20 -32.64 36.45
C SER A 7 -0.19 -34.16 36.60
N LEU A 8 0.39 -34.84 35.61
CA LEU A 8 0.67 -36.27 35.63
C LEU A 8 2.19 -36.46 35.48
N GLY A 9 2.78 -37.36 36.24
CA GLY A 9 4.20 -37.69 36.12
C GLY A 9 4.51 -39.06 36.71
N SER A 10 5.48 -39.77 36.13
CA SER A 10 5.98 -41.03 36.68
C SER A 10 7.51 -40.99 36.75
N GLY A 11 8.10 -41.72 37.69
CA GLY A 11 9.54 -41.72 37.96
C GLY A 11 10.08 -43.13 38.19
N TYR A 12 11.35 -43.35 37.86
CA TYR A 12 12.06 -44.62 38.08
C TYR A 12 13.07 -44.46 39.22
N THR A 13 13.17 -45.46 40.10
CA THR A 13 14.16 -45.46 41.20
C THR A 13 14.86 -46.82 41.32
N SER A 14 16.19 -46.82 41.34
CA SER A 14 17.01 -48.04 41.27
C SER A 14 17.27 -48.72 42.62
N ILE A 15 16.51 -48.38 43.66
CA ILE A 15 16.79 -48.77 45.06
C ILE A 15 15.91 -49.96 45.51
N SER A 16 15.03 -50.49 44.66
CA SER A 16 14.12 -51.59 45.01
C SER A 16 13.99 -52.62 43.88
N ASP A 17 13.92 -53.91 44.23
CA ASP A 17 13.82 -55.09 43.33
C ASP A 17 12.42 -55.23 42.66
N ASN A 18 11.81 -54.12 42.23
CA ASN A 18 10.51 -54.11 41.56
C ASN A 18 10.69 -54.06 40.04
N THR A 19 9.84 -54.76 39.28
CA THR A 19 9.92 -54.76 37.81
C THR A 19 9.60 -53.38 37.23
N PHE A 20 10.10 -53.08 36.01
CA PHE A 20 9.93 -51.77 35.37
C PHE A 20 8.47 -51.31 35.28
N TYR A 21 7.54 -52.24 35.01
CA TYR A 21 6.12 -51.93 34.93
C TYR A 21 5.50 -51.62 36.30
N ASP A 22 5.91 -52.34 37.36
CA ASP A 22 5.46 -52.06 38.72
C ASP A 22 5.97 -50.70 39.21
N GLN A 23 7.19 -50.32 38.83
CA GLN A 23 7.74 -49.02 39.19
C GLN A 23 7.02 -47.86 38.48
N LEU A 24 6.57 -48.05 37.25
CA LEU A 24 5.81 -47.01 36.53
C LEU A 24 4.43 -46.77 37.14
N ASP A 25 3.77 -47.83 37.60
CA ASP A 25 2.44 -47.76 38.23
C ASP A 25 2.53 -47.17 39.65
N VAL A 26 3.49 -47.63 40.45
CA VAL A 26 3.67 -47.17 41.84
C VAL A 26 4.18 -45.72 41.92
N ASN A 27 4.98 -45.27 40.95
CA ASN A 27 5.48 -43.89 40.90
C ASN A 27 4.59 -42.95 40.06
N PHE A 28 3.47 -43.44 39.53
CA PHE A 28 2.52 -42.62 38.80
C PHE A 28 1.83 -41.64 39.76
N ASN A 29 2.19 -40.37 39.67
CA ASN A 29 1.54 -39.30 40.39
C ASN A 29 0.55 -38.57 39.49
N GLN A 30 -0.61 -38.28 40.06
CA GLN A 30 -1.62 -37.43 39.46
C GLN A 30 -2.08 -36.40 40.49
N ARG A 31 -2.07 -35.13 40.10
CA ARG A 31 -2.54 -34.02 40.94
C ARG A 31 -3.50 -33.16 40.14
N LEU A 32 -4.62 -32.83 40.76
CA LEU A 32 -5.61 -31.89 40.25
C LEU A 32 -5.80 -30.80 41.31
N GLY A 33 -5.73 -29.54 40.90
CA GLY A 33 -5.83 -28.38 41.78
C GLY A 33 -6.70 -27.28 41.17
N LEU A 34 -7.62 -26.74 41.97
CA LEU A 34 -8.40 -25.56 41.63
C LEU A 34 -7.86 -24.36 42.42
N SER A 35 -7.62 -23.24 41.74
CA SER A 35 -7.13 -22.01 42.36
C SER A 35 -7.99 -20.81 41.96
N LEU A 36 -8.47 -20.07 42.95
CA LEU A 36 -9.21 -18.83 42.77
C LEU A 36 -8.40 -17.67 43.33
N ASN A 37 -7.98 -16.75 42.46
CA ASN A 37 -7.27 -15.54 42.84
C ASN A 37 -8.17 -14.31 42.69
N ILE A 38 -8.51 -13.66 43.80
CA ILE A 38 -9.26 -12.39 43.83
C ILE A 38 -8.36 -11.31 44.43
N PRO A 39 -7.74 -10.44 43.61
CA PRO A 39 -6.92 -9.35 44.12
C PRO A 39 -7.82 -8.30 44.78
N ILE A 40 -7.63 -8.06 46.08
CA ILE A 40 -8.41 -7.09 46.85
C ILE A 40 -7.88 -5.66 46.64
N PHE A 41 -6.55 -5.49 46.56
CA PHE A 41 -5.91 -4.22 46.28
C PHE A 41 -4.61 -4.44 45.49
N ASN A 42 -4.55 -3.91 44.27
CA ASN A 42 -3.38 -4.02 43.38
C ASN A 42 -2.80 -2.65 43.02
N ARG A 43 -2.89 -1.67 43.92
CA ARG A 43 -2.34 -0.30 43.73
C ARG A 43 -2.83 0.36 42.43
N ASN A 44 -4.13 0.22 42.12
CA ASN A 44 -4.78 0.75 40.92
C ASN A 44 -4.29 0.17 39.57
N GLN A 45 -3.49 -0.90 39.55
CA GLN A 45 -2.98 -1.48 38.31
C GLN A 45 -4.09 -1.89 37.33
N THR A 46 -5.18 -2.51 37.82
CA THR A 46 -6.32 -2.86 36.97
C THR A 46 -6.99 -1.62 36.39
N LYS A 47 -7.16 -0.56 37.19
CA LYS A 47 -7.77 0.69 36.74
C LYS A 47 -6.93 1.34 35.63
N SER A 48 -5.61 1.41 35.81
CA SER A 48 -4.69 1.92 34.79
C SER A 48 -4.70 1.07 33.53
N ALA A 49 -4.72 -0.26 33.67
CA ALA A 49 -4.79 -1.18 32.52
C ALA A 49 -6.08 -0.99 31.70
N VAL A 50 -7.23 -0.82 32.37
CA VAL A 50 -8.51 -0.52 31.71
C VAL A 50 -8.44 0.84 31.01
N GLN A 51 -7.89 1.87 31.66
CA GLN A 51 -7.76 3.19 31.05
C GLN A 51 -6.86 3.18 29.80
N THR A 52 -5.74 2.46 29.84
CA THR A 52 -4.87 2.25 28.68
C THR A 52 -5.60 1.48 27.57
N ALA A 53 -6.39 0.47 27.91
CA ALA A 53 -7.20 -0.25 26.92
C ALA A 53 -8.22 0.66 26.25
N THR A 54 -8.87 1.56 27.00
CA THR A 54 -9.77 2.57 26.45
C THR A 54 -9.05 3.51 25.48
N PHE A 55 -7.87 4.03 25.84
CA PHE A 55 -7.08 4.86 24.94
C PHE A 55 -6.62 4.11 23.68
N ASN A 56 -6.32 2.81 23.79
CA ASN A 56 -5.97 2.00 22.63
C ASN A 56 -7.17 1.82 21.67
N ILE A 57 -8.39 1.73 22.19
CA ILE A 57 -9.62 1.69 21.38
C ILE A 57 -9.78 3.02 20.64
N GLU A 58 -9.69 4.15 21.35
CA GLU A 58 -9.79 5.49 20.74
C GLU A 58 -8.72 5.71 19.66
N LYS A 59 -7.47 5.29 19.94
CA LYS A 59 -6.38 5.33 18.95
C LYS A 59 -6.70 4.48 17.72
N ALA A 60 -7.25 3.29 17.89
CA ALA A 60 -7.62 2.41 16.78
C ALA A 60 -8.75 3.03 15.93
N GLU A 61 -9.70 3.72 16.57
CA GLU A 61 -10.78 4.44 15.88
C GLU A 61 -10.25 5.62 15.06
N ILE A 62 -9.35 6.43 15.64
CA ILE A 62 -8.68 7.52 14.91
C ILE A 62 -7.87 6.95 13.74
N GLN A 63 -7.12 5.86 13.96
CA GLN A 63 -6.33 5.24 12.90
C GLN A 63 -7.21 4.72 11.76
N LYS A 64 -8.38 4.15 12.07
CA LYS A 64 -9.37 3.76 11.06
C LYS A 64 -9.81 4.97 10.24
N GLN A 65 -10.19 6.08 10.88
CA GLN A 65 -10.59 7.31 10.19
C GLN A 65 -9.46 7.90 9.32
N THR A 66 -8.21 7.82 9.77
CA THR A 66 -7.04 8.22 8.98
C THR A 66 -6.93 7.38 7.72
N VAL A 67 -7.00 6.05 7.84
CA VAL A 67 -6.92 5.14 6.68
C VAL A 67 -8.07 5.38 5.70
N GLU A 68 -9.30 5.58 6.19
CA GLU A 68 -10.45 5.92 5.35
C GLU A 68 -10.20 7.21 4.54
N LYS A 69 -9.71 8.27 5.20
CA LYS A 69 -9.34 9.53 4.54
C LYS A 69 -8.20 9.37 3.55
N GLU A 70 -7.19 8.54 3.86
CA GLU A 70 -6.09 8.25 2.94
C GLU A 70 -6.57 7.55 1.68
N VAL A 71 -7.52 6.60 1.80
CA VAL A 71 -8.12 5.93 0.64
C VAL A 71 -8.88 6.93 -0.22
N ILE A 72 -9.73 7.77 0.37
CA ILE A 72 -10.46 8.82 -0.36
C ILE A 72 -9.49 9.74 -1.09
N LYS A 73 -8.45 10.22 -0.40
CA LYS A 73 -7.41 11.08 -0.99
C LYS A 73 -6.69 10.42 -2.16
N LYS A 74 -6.38 9.11 -2.07
CA LYS A 74 -5.75 8.36 -3.17
C LYS A 74 -6.64 8.30 -4.40
N VAL A 75 -7.94 8.03 -4.22
CA VAL A 75 -8.92 8.00 -5.32
C VAL A 75 -9.07 9.37 -5.96
N GLU A 76 -9.22 10.43 -5.15
CA GLU A 76 -9.32 11.79 -5.64
C GLU A 76 -8.06 12.22 -6.40
N THR A 77 -6.88 11.91 -5.87
CA THR A 77 -5.60 12.17 -6.54
C THR A 77 -5.50 11.43 -7.87
N ALA A 78 -5.92 10.16 -7.93
CA ALA A 78 -5.94 9.38 -9.17
C ALA A 78 -6.88 10.00 -10.22
N TYR A 79 -8.06 10.46 -9.80
CA TYR A 79 -9.01 11.15 -10.67
C TYR A 79 -8.43 12.46 -11.23
N GLN A 80 -7.86 13.29 -10.36
CA GLN A 80 -7.25 14.57 -10.78
C GLN A 80 -6.06 14.36 -11.71
N ASN A 81 -5.23 13.32 -11.46
CA ASN A 81 -4.14 12.97 -12.36
C ASN A 81 -4.64 12.52 -13.74
N ALA A 82 -5.71 11.71 -13.79
CA ALA A 82 -6.31 11.29 -15.05
C ALA A 82 -6.87 12.48 -15.83
N LEU A 83 -7.61 13.38 -15.17
CA LEU A 83 -8.14 14.60 -15.80
C LEU A 83 -7.01 15.50 -16.32
N SER A 84 -6.03 15.82 -15.48
CA SER A 84 -4.87 16.65 -15.85
C SER A 84 -4.08 16.05 -17.02
N SER A 85 -3.85 14.74 -17.01
CA SER A 85 -3.16 14.06 -18.11
C SER A 85 -3.93 14.12 -19.44
N GLN A 86 -5.27 14.14 -19.38
CA GLN A 86 -6.10 14.28 -20.56
C GLN A 86 -5.99 15.69 -21.15
N GLU A 87 -6.05 16.71 -20.31
CA GLU A 87 -5.86 18.10 -20.75
C GLU A 87 -4.44 18.33 -21.30
N GLN A 88 -3.42 17.75 -20.67
CA GLN A 88 -2.04 17.78 -21.18
C GLN A 88 -1.91 17.13 -22.56
N LEU A 89 -2.57 15.99 -22.79
CA LEU A 89 -2.59 15.34 -24.10
C LEU A 89 -3.20 16.24 -25.17
N VAL A 90 -4.34 16.86 -24.88
CA VAL A 90 -5.00 17.80 -25.82
C VAL A 90 -4.11 18.99 -26.13
N ALA A 91 -3.47 19.57 -25.12
CA ALA A 91 -2.53 20.69 -25.30
C ALA A 91 -1.30 20.28 -26.12
N ALA A 92 -0.73 19.11 -25.84
CA ALA A 92 0.43 18.58 -26.55
C ALA A 92 0.10 18.26 -28.02
N GLU A 93 -1.10 17.74 -28.31
CA GLU A 93 -1.58 17.51 -29.67
C GLU A 93 -1.69 18.83 -30.45
N ALA A 94 -2.31 19.85 -29.86
CA ALA A 94 -2.41 21.17 -30.47
C ALA A 94 -1.02 21.80 -30.72
N SER A 95 -0.09 21.64 -29.77
CA SER A 95 1.29 22.12 -29.91
C SER A 95 2.03 21.40 -31.04
N GLN A 96 1.88 20.07 -31.14
CA GLN A 96 2.46 19.27 -32.22
C GLN A 96 1.93 19.72 -33.58
N GLN A 97 0.61 19.89 -33.72
CA GLN A 97 -0.01 20.36 -34.97
C GLN A 97 0.50 21.75 -35.37
N ALA A 98 0.61 22.68 -34.42
CA ALA A 98 1.13 24.02 -34.68
C ALA A 98 2.61 24.00 -35.11
N ALA A 99 3.43 23.17 -34.46
CA ALA A 99 4.84 23.01 -34.80
C ALA A 99 5.02 22.35 -36.18
N GLU A 100 4.15 21.39 -36.54
CA GLU A 100 4.12 20.78 -37.87
C GLU A 100 3.85 21.80 -38.97
N GLN A 101 2.80 22.63 -38.80
CA GLN A 101 2.49 23.69 -39.76
C GLN A 101 3.64 24.70 -39.89
N SER A 102 4.30 25.02 -38.78
CA SER A 102 5.47 25.91 -38.77
C SER A 102 6.66 25.31 -39.52
N TYR A 103 6.93 24.02 -39.33
CA TYR A 103 7.97 23.29 -40.06
C TYR A 103 7.67 23.20 -41.55
N ASN A 104 6.43 22.88 -41.93
CA ASN A 104 6.00 22.85 -43.33
C ASN A 104 6.16 24.22 -44.01
N LEU A 105 5.86 25.31 -43.30
CA LEU A 105 6.09 26.67 -43.80
C LEU A 105 7.59 26.97 -43.95
N ALA A 106 8.40 26.59 -42.95
CA ALA A 106 9.84 26.78 -42.99
C ALA A 106 10.48 26.02 -44.17
N GLN A 107 10.04 24.79 -44.43
CA GLN A 107 10.47 23.98 -45.56
C GLN A 107 10.18 24.69 -46.90
N LYS A 108 8.94 25.18 -47.08
CA LYS A 108 8.58 25.93 -48.30
C LYS A 108 9.41 27.20 -48.49
N LYS A 109 9.66 27.96 -47.42
CA LYS A 109 10.51 29.16 -47.50
C LYS A 109 11.96 28.82 -47.83
N TYR A 110 12.48 27.72 -47.28
CA TYR A 110 13.81 27.23 -47.60
C TYR A 110 13.93 26.82 -49.07
N GLU A 111 12.94 26.12 -49.61
CA GLU A 111 12.87 25.74 -51.04
C GLU A 111 12.84 26.96 -51.97
N LEU A 112 12.26 28.07 -51.52
CA LEU A 112 12.24 29.35 -52.23
C LEU A 112 13.52 30.18 -52.03
N GLY A 113 14.43 29.75 -51.16
CA GLY A 113 15.66 30.49 -50.82
C GLY A 113 15.48 31.61 -49.79
N ASP A 114 14.28 31.76 -49.23
CA ASP A 114 13.90 32.83 -48.28
C ASP A 114 14.16 32.47 -46.80
N LEU A 115 14.77 31.31 -46.54
CA LEU A 115 15.07 30.82 -45.19
C LEU A 115 16.46 30.19 -45.15
N SER A 116 17.20 30.39 -44.06
CA SER A 116 18.49 29.74 -43.87
C SER A 116 18.34 28.26 -43.49
N THR A 117 19.36 27.44 -43.79
CA THR A 117 19.41 26.04 -43.34
C THR A 117 19.33 25.93 -41.81
N THR A 118 19.94 26.87 -41.09
CA THR A 118 19.93 26.89 -39.62
C THR A 118 18.50 27.08 -39.09
N ASP A 119 17.73 28.00 -39.66
CA ASP A 119 16.34 28.24 -39.25
C ASP A 119 15.43 27.05 -39.58
N LEU A 120 15.67 26.37 -40.71
CA LEU A 120 14.97 25.12 -41.05
C LEU A 120 15.22 24.04 -40.00
N VAL A 121 16.47 23.85 -39.58
CA VAL A 121 16.85 22.86 -38.55
C VAL A 121 16.24 23.23 -37.19
N ILE A 122 16.22 24.51 -36.82
CA ILE A 122 15.55 24.98 -35.58
C ILE A 122 14.06 24.63 -35.62
N SER A 123 13.39 24.86 -36.75
CA SER A 123 11.97 24.54 -36.92
C SER A 123 11.73 23.02 -36.87
N GLN A 124 12.58 22.22 -37.52
CA GLN A 124 12.53 20.76 -37.46
C GLN A 124 12.71 20.23 -36.04
N ASN A 125 13.67 20.77 -35.28
CA ASN A 125 13.90 20.41 -33.88
C ASN A 125 12.68 20.76 -33.02
N THR A 126 12.06 21.91 -33.25
CA THR A 126 10.84 22.32 -32.55
C THR A 126 9.69 21.34 -32.79
N TYR A 127 9.46 20.95 -34.05
CA TYR A 127 8.46 19.94 -34.39
C TYR A 127 8.76 18.58 -33.77
N THR A 128 10.01 18.13 -33.83
CA THR A 128 10.45 16.85 -33.25
C THR A 128 10.24 16.82 -31.73
N ASN A 129 10.57 17.91 -31.03
CA ASN A 129 10.34 18.04 -29.59
C ASN A 129 8.84 18.03 -29.25
N ALA A 130 8.01 18.73 -30.02
CA ALA A 130 6.56 18.73 -29.83
C ALA A 130 5.96 17.32 -30.04
N GLN A 131 6.45 16.57 -31.03
CA GLN A 131 6.05 15.19 -31.27
C GLN A 131 6.43 14.26 -30.11
N GLN A 132 7.64 14.40 -29.55
CA GLN A 132 8.06 13.65 -28.37
C GLN A 132 7.17 13.97 -27.15
N ASN A 133 6.85 15.25 -26.93
CA ASN A 133 5.98 15.68 -25.83
C ASN A 133 4.55 15.11 -25.98
N TYR A 134 3.99 15.13 -27.19
CA TYR A 134 2.70 14.50 -27.48
C TYR A 134 2.70 13.01 -27.17
N LEU A 135 3.72 12.27 -27.63
CA LEU A 135 3.84 10.83 -27.35
C LEU A 135 3.94 10.56 -25.84
N GLN A 136 4.76 11.32 -25.12
CA GLN A 136 4.87 11.20 -23.67
C GLN A 136 3.52 11.43 -22.98
N SER A 137 2.83 12.52 -23.33
CA SER A 137 1.51 12.87 -22.77
C SER A 137 0.46 11.80 -23.08
N LYS A 138 0.51 11.20 -24.28
CA LYS A 138 -0.37 10.10 -24.68
C LYS A 138 -0.19 8.86 -23.80
N TYR A 139 1.05 8.43 -23.56
CA TYR A 139 1.31 7.28 -22.70
C TYR A 139 0.97 7.57 -21.24
N LEU A 140 1.25 8.77 -20.75
CA LEU A 140 0.86 9.17 -19.38
C LEU A 140 -0.66 9.18 -19.21
N ASN A 141 -1.41 9.66 -20.20
CA ASN A 141 -2.87 9.64 -20.16
C ASN A 141 -3.43 8.21 -20.08
N ILE A 142 -2.89 7.28 -20.89
CA ILE A 142 -3.27 5.86 -20.85
C ILE A 142 -2.99 5.28 -19.45
N LEU A 143 -1.79 5.54 -18.91
CA LEU A 143 -1.39 5.06 -17.59
C LEU A 143 -2.32 5.56 -16.48
N TYR A 144 -2.60 6.86 -16.42
CA TYR A 144 -3.44 7.44 -15.38
C TYR A 144 -4.91 7.01 -15.52
N HIS A 145 -5.38 6.80 -16.74
CA HIS A 145 -6.71 6.25 -16.98
C HIS A 145 -6.82 4.80 -16.47
N GLN A 146 -5.81 3.95 -16.74
CA GLN A 146 -5.76 2.58 -16.19
C GLN A 146 -5.64 2.57 -14.67
N LEU A 147 -4.83 3.46 -14.09
CA LEU A 147 -4.69 3.58 -12.64
C LEU A 147 -6.00 3.98 -11.96
N LEU A 148 -6.77 4.89 -12.57
CA LEU A 148 -8.09 5.25 -12.09
C LEU A 148 -9.06 4.06 -12.12
N GLN A 149 -9.06 3.26 -13.20
CA GLN A 149 -9.87 2.04 -13.29
C GLN A 149 -9.51 1.03 -12.20
N PHE A 150 -8.22 0.86 -11.92
CA PHE A 150 -7.73 -0.01 -10.83
C PHE A 150 -8.27 0.45 -9.46
N TYR A 151 -8.21 1.75 -9.15
CA TYR A 151 -8.74 2.29 -7.90
C TYR A 151 -10.27 2.21 -7.80
N GLN A 152 -10.99 2.11 -8.92
CA GLN A 152 -12.43 1.88 -8.97
C GLN A 152 -12.82 0.40 -8.77
N GLY A 153 -11.84 -0.51 -8.64
CA GLY A 153 -12.07 -1.95 -8.48
C GLY A 153 -12.32 -2.69 -9.80
N ASN A 154 -12.09 -2.05 -10.95
CA ASN A 154 -12.16 -2.68 -12.26
C ASN A 154 -10.81 -3.35 -12.60
N GLU A 155 -10.85 -4.47 -13.33
CA GLU A 155 -9.64 -5.15 -13.79
C GLU A 155 -8.83 -4.28 -14.78
N ILE A 156 -7.49 -4.29 -14.65
CA ILE A 156 -6.59 -3.57 -15.56
C ILE A 156 -6.60 -4.29 -16.91
N LYS A 157 -7.15 -3.63 -17.94
CA LYS A 157 -7.00 -4.08 -19.34
C LYS A 157 -5.74 -3.46 -19.94
N LEU A 158 -4.71 -4.29 -20.08
CA LEU A 158 -3.43 -3.98 -20.76
C LEU A 158 -3.62 -3.97 -22.29
#